data_AF-A0A3A6DJP5-F1
#
_entry.id   AF-A0A3A6DJP5-F1
#
_cell.length_a   1.000
_cell.length_b   1.000
_cell.length_c   1.000
_cell.angle_alpha   90.00
_cell.angle_beta   90.00
_cell.angle_gamma   90.00
#
_symmetry.space_group_name_H-M   'P 1'
#
loop_
_entity.id
_entity.type
_entity.pdbx_description
1 polymer ?
#
loop_
_entity_poly.entity_id
_entity_poly.type
_entity_poly.pdbx_seq_one_letter_code
_entity_poly.pdbx_strand_id
1 'polypeptide(L)' 'MKDALLDYIFENSDIAYISDLRQKLIFQEYADIIFRIDDHQFSVQEWNYVYQYLTGEDIEFSAVSDVKKALQKWQRK' A
#
# COMPACT_ATOMS: atom_id res chain seq x y z
N MET A 1 -13.20 -3.89 -8.37
CA MET A 1 -12.01 -3.25 -8.99
C MET A 1 -10.83 -3.58 -8.10
N LYS A 2 -9.68 -3.97 -8.65
CA LYS A 2 -8.49 -4.24 -7.81
C LYS A 2 -7.72 -2.95 -7.48
N ASP A 3 -7.99 -1.88 -8.22
CA ASP A 3 -7.25 -0.62 -8.14
C ASP A 3 -7.85 0.41 -7.18
N ALA A 4 -9.01 0.15 -6.56
CA ALA A 4 -9.72 1.15 -5.76
C ALA A 4 -8.92 1.65 -4.55
N LEU A 5 -8.08 0.80 -3.94
CA LEU A 5 -7.16 1.24 -2.89
C LEU A 5 -6.00 2.10 -3.44
N LEU A 6 -5.48 1.79 -4.63
CA LEU A 6 -4.46 2.64 -5.27
C LEU A 6 -5.04 4.00 -5.65
N ASP A 7 -6.24 4.01 -6.22
CA ASP A 7 -6.97 5.23 -6.56
C ASP A 7 -7.24 6.05 -5.30
N TYR A 8 -7.70 5.42 -4.22
CA TYR A 8 -7.89 6.09 -2.94
C TYR A 8 -6.59 6.70 -2.39
N ILE A 9 -5.48 5.96 -2.43
CA ILE A 9 -4.17 6.48 -2.00
C ILE A 9 -3.78 7.69 -2.86
N PHE A 10 -3.99 7.62 -4.18
CA PHE A 10 -3.68 8.71 -5.10
C PHE A 10 -4.56 9.94 -4.83
N GLU A 11 -5.86 9.77 -4.65
CA GLU A 11 -6.81 10.87 -4.39
C GLU A 11 -6.62 11.53 -3.01
N ASN A 12 -6.07 10.80 -2.04
CA ASN A 12 -5.85 11.27 -0.67
C ASN A 12 -4.37 11.57 -0.37
N SER A 13 -3.53 11.67 -1.39
CA SER A 13 -2.13 12.08 -1.26
C SER A 13 -1.76 13.13 -2.30
N ASP A 14 -0.83 14.02 -1.95
CA ASP A 14 -0.29 15.00 -2.90
C ASP A 14 0.82 14.39 -3.79
N ILE A 15 0.72 13.10 -4.12
CA ILE A 15 1.68 12.41 -4.97
C ILE A 15 1.50 12.82 -6.43
N ALA A 16 2.61 13.13 -7.11
CA ALA A 16 2.59 13.41 -8.54
C ALA A 16 2.25 12.17 -9.39
N TYR A 17 2.84 11.01 -9.07
CA TYR A 17 2.58 9.75 -9.77
C TYR A 17 2.51 8.56 -8.80
N ILE A 18 1.46 7.74 -8.88
CA ILE A 18 1.30 6.57 -8.00
C ILE A 18 2.47 5.56 -8.11
N SER A 19 3.16 5.53 -9.26
CA SER A 19 4.39 4.75 -9.47
C SER A 19 5.54 5.15 -8.55
N ASP A 20 5.55 6.37 -8.05
CA ASP A 20 6.61 6.90 -7.19
C ASP A 20 6.61 6.23 -5.81
N LEU A 21 5.46 5.69 -5.36
CA LEU A 21 5.37 4.88 -4.15
C LEU A 21 6.21 3.59 -4.21
N ARG A 22 6.64 3.15 -5.40
CA ARG A 22 7.61 2.03 -5.51
C ARG A 22 9.00 2.42 -4.99
N GLN A 23 9.29 3.72 -4.90
CA GLN A 23 10.51 4.25 -4.31
C GLN A 23 10.33 4.35 -2.80
N LYS A 24 11.20 3.66 -2.04
CA LYS A 24 11.06 3.57 -0.58
C LYS A 24 11.07 4.93 0.13
N LEU A 25 11.91 5.87 -0.34
CA LEU A 25 11.98 7.21 0.24
C LEU A 25 10.63 7.93 0.14
N ILE A 26 10.01 7.87 -1.03
CA ILE A 26 8.70 8.48 -1.27
C ILE A 26 7.64 7.72 -0.47
N PHE A 27 7.63 6.37 -0.52
CA PHE A 27 6.70 5.59 0.30
C PHE A 27 6.75 5.95 1.79
N GLN A 28 7.93 6.20 2.35
CA GLN A 28 8.08 6.61 3.75
C GLN A 28 7.41 7.96 4.04
N GLU A 29 7.43 8.91 3.10
CA GLU A 29 6.75 10.21 3.26
C GLU A 29 5.22 10.05 3.35
N TYR A 30 4.66 9.06 2.65
CA TYR A 30 3.21 8.78 2.61
C TYR A 30 2.78 7.61 3.49
N ALA A 31 3.72 6.96 4.18
CA ALA A 31 3.48 5.78 5.00
C ALA A 31 2.42 6.04 6.08
N ASP A 32 2.46 7.22 6.71
CA ASP A 32 1.48 7.59 7.74
C ASP A 32 0.05 7.64 7.20
N ILE A 33 -0.16 8.14 5.98
CA ILE A 33 -1.48 8.19 5.35
C ILE A 33 -1.94 6.77 5.02
N ILE A 34 -1.06 5.98 4.39
CA ILE A 34 -1.36 4.60 3.98
C ILE A 34 -1.68 3.72 5.20
N PHE A 35 -0.91 3.82 6.29
CA PHE A 35 -1.14 2.98 7.47
C PHE A 35 -2.35 3.41 8.31
N ARG A 36 -2.83 4.65 8.17
CA ARG A 36 -4.05 5.14 8.83
C ARG A 36 -5.36 4.70 8.16
N ILE A 37 -5.31 4.19 6.93
CA ILE A 37 -6.49 3.64 6.25
C ILE A 37 -7.08 2.51 7.11
N ASP A 38 -8.38 2.51 7.37
CA ASP A 38 -9.00 1.50 8.23
C ASP A 38 -8.90 0.08 7.61
N ASP A 39 -8.64 -0.92 8.44
CA ASP A 39 -8.44 -2.31 8.01
C ASP A 39 -9.70 -2.93 7.37
N HIS A 40 -10.89 -2.36 7.62
CA HIS A 40 -12.17 -2.81 7.08
C HIS A 40 -12.68 -1.96 5.92
N GLN A 41 -12.01 -0.86 5.58
CA GLN A 41 -12.41 0.02 4.48
C GLN A 41 -12.18 -0.62 3.11
N PHE A 42 -11.13 -1.42 2.99
CA PHE A 42 -10.76 -2.14 1.78
C PHE A 42 -10.52 -3.62 2.08
N SER A 43 -10.78 -4.45 1.07
CA SER A 43 -10.59 -5.89 1.15
C SER A 43 -9.12 -6.28 1.23
N VAL A 44 -8.82 -7.44 1.81
CA VAL A 44 -7.45 -7.97 1.83
C VAL A 44 -6.89 -8.19 0.42
N GLN A 45 -7.74 -8.49 -0.56
CA GLN A 45 -7.34 -8.67 -1.96
C GLN A 45 -6.82 -7.36 -2.58
N GLU A 46 -7.44 -6.22 -2.23
CA GLU A 46 -6.96 -4.89 -2.67
C GLU A 46 -5.62 -4.56 -2.01
N TRP A 47 -5.48 -4.86 -0.72
CA TRP A 47 -4.21 -4.70 -0.01
C TRP A 47 -3.09 -5.59 -0.58
N ASN A 48 -3.37 -6.85 -0.90
CA ASN A 48 -2.42 -7.75 -1.56
C ASN A 48 -1.99 -7.20 -2.92
N TYR A 49 -2.93 -6.65 -3.69
CA TYR A 49 -2.60 -6.03 -4.96
C TYR A 49 -1.70 -4.79 -4.80
N VAL A 50 -1.98 -3.91 -3.83
CA VAL A 50 -1.08 -2.78 -3.51
C VAL A 50 0.29 -3.27 -3.10
N TYR A 51 0.37 -4.29 -2.25
CA TYR A 51 1.66 -4.87 -1.85
C TYR A 51 2.46 -5.36 -3.06
N GLN A 52 1.83 -6.13 -3.94
CA GLN A 52 2.45 -6.64 -5.16
C GLN A 52 2.88 -5.50 -6.10
N TYR A 53 2.03 -4.48 -6.25
CA TYR A 53 2.32 -3.32 -7.08
C TYR A 53 3.53 -2.52 -6.57
N LEU A 54 3.63 -2.33 -5.25
CA LEU A 54 4.68 -1.54 -4.62
C LEU A 54 6.02 -2.29 -4.54
N THR A 55 5.98 -3.57 -4.18
CA THR A 55 7.17 -4.35 -3.88
C THR A 55 7.65 -5.20 -5.06
N GLY A 56 6.76 -5.51 -6.01
CA GLY A 56 6.98 -6.51 -7.05
C GLY A 56 6.91 -7.96 -6.55
N GLU A 57 6.67 -8.19 -5.26
CA GLU A 57 6.58 -9.52 -4.67
C GLU A 57 5.15 -10.07 -4.80
N ASP A 58 5.03 -11.30 -5.32
CA ASP A 58 3.74 -11.99 -5.47
C ASP A 58 3.46 -12.83 -4.21
N ILE A 59 2.83 -12.20 -3.22
CA ILE A 59 2.47 -12.81 -1.93
C ILE A 59 1.01 -12.49 -1.63
N GLU A 60 0.22 -13.53 -1.33
CA GLU A 60 -1.15 -13.38 -0.84
C GLU A 60 -1.20 -13.49 0.69
N PHE A 61 -1.73 -12.46 1.33
CA PHE A 61 -2.01 -12.46 2.76
C PHE A 61 -3.49 -12.73 3.02
N SER A 62 -3.79 -13.29 4.19
CA SER A 62 -5.17 -13.58 4.63
C SER A 62 -5.80 -12.45 5.47
N ALA A 63 -5.01 -11.47 5.90
CA ALA A 63 -5.48 -10.34 6.70
C ALA A 63 -4.75 -9.04 6.34
N VAL A 64 -5.47 -7.91 6.35
CA VAL A 64 -4.93 -6.57 6.06
C VAL A 64 -3.79 -6.20 7.00
N SER A 65 -3.92 -6.53 8.29
CA SER A 65 -2.88 -6.27 9.27
C SER A 65 -1.55 -6.96 8.95
N ASP A 66 -1.57 -8.11 8.28
CA ASP A 66 -0.36 -8.82 7.86
C ASP A 66 0.28 -8.18 6.62
N VAL A 67 -0.54 -7.69 5.68
CA VAL A 67 -0.06 -6.88 4.55
C VAL A 67 0.63 -5.61 5.06
N LYS A 68 0.00 -4.89 5.99
CA LYS A 68 0.57 -3.67 6.57
C LYS A 68 1.89 -3.95 7.29
N LYS A 69 1.99 -5.03 8.06
CA LYS A 69 3.27 -5.45 8.67
C LYS A 69 4.33 -5.76 7.62
N ALA A 70 3.96 -6.37 6.51
CA ALA A 70 4.89 -6.67 5.41
C ALA A 70 5.38 -5.38 4.74
N LEU A 71 4.49 -4.43 4.42
CA LEU A 71 4.85 -3.09 3.93
C LEU A 71 5.76 -2.35 4.92
N GLN A 72 5.46 -2.42 6.22
CA GLN A 72 6.30 -1.81 7.26
C GLN A 72 7.71 -2.40 7.33
N LYS A 73 7.87 -3.69 7.03
CA LYS A 73 9.20 -4.32 6.92
C LYS A 73 9.90 -3.92 5.63
N TRP A 74 9.17 -3.90 4.51
CA TRP A 74 9.71 -3.54 3.20
C TRP A 74 10.28 -2.11 3.19
N GLN A 75 9.60 -1.14 3.80
CA GLN A 75 10.08 0.25 3.88
C GLN A 75 11.39 0.41 4.68
N ARG A 76 11.74 -0.55 5.55
CA ARG A 76 12.94 -0.49 6.43
C ARG A 76 14.14 -1.28 5.88
N LYS A 77 13.90 -2.18 4.93
CA LYS A 77 14.95 -2.92 4.21
C LYS A 77 15.61 -2.01 3.19
#